data_AF-A0A7K1ZQN3-F1
#
_entry.id   AF-A0A7K1ZQN3-F1
#
_cell.length_a   1.000
_cell.length_b   1.000
_cell.length_c   1.000
_cell.angle_alpha   90.00
_cell.angle_beta   90.00
_cell.angle_gamma   90.00
#
_symmetry.space_group_name_H-M   'P 1'
#
loop_
_entity.id
_entity.type
_entity.pdbx_description
1 polymer ?
#
loop_
_entity_poly.entity_id
_entity_poly.type
_entity_poly.pdbx_seq_one_letter_code
_entity_poly.pdbx_strand_id
1 'polypeptide(L)'
;MESTNMSNLKYILSFVCLVVLQLGSVLGARGQVGTCTSPLGESYLDINNVRARIFNNGNLFWRGSPYVYNVPKGGRAQAMFNAGIWVGGKVDGQLRVAAAQYGNYQFWAGPLDEYGGPPADCSDFDRLYKVSIDDIQDYEATGVITPDLRDWPTGLGAPTYAPPGNEVDDDGDGEIDESGETIFVLNQPLSQRVDRVIDLAGGERPAILGDQSIWWIMNDRGNEHNGPSTPPIGLEVHATAFAFRTAGDIGNATFYKYDFHYRGSWPFTDVHMAIFSDADLGNFQDDWIGSDTTLGVGYVWNSDNEDEGSDGYGSAPPAAGYDFLQGPIVPSLGDSARVSTEWVQDFKNIGMTSFLDPHFGSCEVCAPSTASDHYNQMRGRRNSGECITEGGNGWDFSEDCTAYMFPGDPGAS
;
A
#
# COMPACT_ATOMS: atom_id res chain seq x y z
N MET A 1 33.35 -31.94 -11.63
CA MET A 1 34.14 -32.46 -10.49
C MET A 1 34.09 -31.35 -9.47
N GLU A 2 33.54 -31.47 -8.26
CA GLU A 2 33.31 -32.63 -7.41
C GLU A 2 31.87 -32.65 -6.85
N SER A 3 31.41 -33.87 -6.60
CA SER A 3 30.22 -34.24 -5.85
C SER A 3 30.48 -34.22 -4.35
N THR A 4 29.45 -33.99 -3.53
CA THR A 4 29.34 -34.71 -2.25
C THR A 4 27.92 -35.20 -2.03
N ASN A 5 27.83 -36.47 -1.71
CA ASN A 5 26.64 -37.28 -1.51
C ASN A 5 26.64 -37.71 -0.03
N MET A 6 25.50 -37.71 0.65
CA MET A 6 25.35 -38.38 1.94
C MET A 6 24.20 -39.38 1.85
N SER A 7 24.57 -40.64 1.66
CA SER A 7 23.72 -41.78 1.94
C SER A 7 24.19 -42.46 3.22
N ASN A 8 23.26 -42.74 4.14
CA ASN A 8 23.30 -43.98 4.90
C ASN A 8 21.89 -44.37 5.35
N LEU A 9 21.49 -45.52 4.82
CA LEU A 9 20.21 -46.20 4.91
C LEU A 9 20.29 -47.26 6.02
N LYS A 10 19.24 -47.42 6.83
CA LYS A 10 18.92 -48.69 7.51
C LYS A 10 17.39 -48.87 7.54
N TYR A 11 16.86 -49.72 6.67
CA TYR A 11 16.20 -51.00 7.00
C TYR A 11 15.45 -51.54 5.77
N ILE A 12 15.50 -52.86 5.64
CA ILE A 12 15.00 -53.67 4.52
C ILE A 12 13.69 -54.37 4.93
N LEU A 13 12.80 -54.50 3.94
CA LEU A 13 11.66 -55.41 3.76
C LEU A 13 10.27 -55.11 4.39
N SER A 14 9.40 -54.69 3.48
CA SER A 14 8.05 -55.23 3.19
C SER A 14 6.95 -55.12 4.24
N PHE A 15 6.05 -54.16 4.00
CA PHE A 15 4.65 -54.25 4.37
C PHE A 15 3.81 -54.10 3.09
N VAL A 16 3.00 -55.11 2.76
CA VAL A 16 1.95 -54.98 1.75
C VAL A 16 0.87 -54.11 2.38
N CYS A 17 0.80 -52.85 1.97
CA CYS A 17 -0.34 -51.99 2.26
C CYS A 17 -1.05 -51.68 0.93
N LEU A 18 -2.32 -52.04 0.88
CA LEU A 18 -3.25 -51.65 -0.17
C LEU A 18 -3.33 -50.12 -0.16
N VAL A 19 -2.52 -49.45 -0.98
CA VAL A 19 -2.71 -48.03 -1.28
C VAL A 19 -3.94 -47.95 -2.17
N VAL A 20 -5.11 -47.81 -1.54
CA VAL A 20 -6.23 -47.17 -2.20
C VAL A 20 -5.77 -45.73 -2.43
N LEU A 21 -5.29 -45.47 -3.65
CA LEU A 21 -5.16 -44.11 -4.18
C LEU A 21 -6.60 -43.55 -4.27
N GLN A 22 -7.13 -43.09 -3.14
CA GLN A 22 -7.96 -41.91 -3.20
C GLN A 22 -7.00 -40.80 -3.60
N LEU A 23 -6.96 -40.52 -4.90
CA LEU A 23 -6.68 -39.17 -5.38
C LEU A 23 -7.79 -38.27 -4.83
N GLY A 24 -7.74 -38.02 -3.52
CA GLY A 24 -8.31 -36.82 -2.96
C GLY A 24 -7.48 -35.71 -3.57
N SER A 25 -7.95 -35.19 -4.69
CA SER A 25 -7.56 -33.87 -5.13
C SER A 25 -7.87 -32.95 -3.95
N VAL A 26 -6.85 -32.61 -3.16
CA VAL A 26 -6.87 -31.35 -2.42
C VAL A 26 -6.69 -30.28 -3.49
N LEU A 27 -7.74 -30.08 -4.29
CA LEU A 27 -8.00 -28.78 -4.88
C LEU A 27 -8.16 -27.89 -3.66
N GLY A 28 -7.09 -27.20 -3.26
CA GLY A 28 -7.20 -26.11 -2.32
C GLY A 28 -8.35 -25.25 -2.83
N ALA A 29 -9.40 -25.10 -2.00
CA ALA A 29 -10.57 -24.32 -2.39
C ALA A 29 -10.05 -22.93 -2.79
N ARG A 30 -10.21 -22.59 -4.06
CA ARG A 30 -9.87 -21.26 -4.56
C ARG A 30 -10.78 -20.29 -3.83
N GLY A 31 -10.21 -19.27 -3.18
CA GLY A 31 -11.00 -18.17 -2.61
C GLY A 31 -12.00 -17.66 -3.65
N GLN A 32 -13.28 -17.70 -3.29
CA GLN A 32 -14.37 -17.25 -4.16
C GLN A 32 -14.36 -15.73 -4.23
N VAL A 33 -14.70 -15.16 -5.39
CA VAL A 33 -14.95 -13.71 -5.50
C VAL A 33 -16.25 -13.39 -4.77
N GLY A 34 -16.20 -12.35 -3.93
CA GLY A 34 -17.34 -11.92 -3.12
C GLY A 34 -18.38 -11.12 -3.91
N THR A 35 -19.34 -10.54 -3.18
CA THR A 35 -20.38 -9.66 -3.73
C THR A 35 -20.50 -8.37 -2.92
N CYS A 36 -19.40 -7.92 -2.31
CA CYS A 36 -19.38 -6.75 -1.47
C CYS A 36 -19.69 -5.48 -2.25
N THR A 37 -20.40 -4.57 -1.59
CA THR A 37 -20.62 -3.21 -2.07
C THR A 37 -19.33 -2.39 -1.94
N SER A 38 -19.22 -1.31 -2.71
CA SER A 38 -18.07 -0.40 -2.61
C SER A 38 -17.91 0.14 -1.19
N PRO A 39 -16.66 0.22 -0.68
CA PRO A 39 -16.41 0.73 0.67
C PRO A 39 -16.81 2.18 0.84
N LEU A 40 -17.36 2.50 2.01
CA LEU A 40 -17.80 3.85 2.37
C LEU A 40 -16.90 4.51 3.41
N GLY A 41 -15.97 3.77 4.01
CA GLY A 41 -15.04 4.27 5.02
C GLY A 41 -14.33 5.55 4.63
N GLU A 42 -14.23 6.47 5.59
CA GLU A 42 -13.51 7.73 5.47
C GLU A 42 -12.95 8.17 6.81
N SER A 43 -11.76 8.78 6.78
CA SER A 43 -11.20 9.54 7.90
C SER A 43 -10.32 10.69 7.39
N TYR A 44 -9.84 11.53 8.31
CA TYR A 44 -8.91 12.62 8.00
C TYR A 44 -7.66 12.49 8.86
N LEU A 45 -6.51 12.47 8.20
CA LEU A 45 -5.20 12.65 8.83
C LEU A 45 -4.97 14.16 8.94
N ASP A 46 -4.87 14.65 10.17
CA ASP A 46 -5.01 16.08 10.46
C ASP A 46 -4.23 16.55 11.69
N ILE A 47 -3.15 15.85 12.05
CA ILE A 47 -2.33 16.17 13.23
C ILE A 47 -1.31 17.29 12.98
N ASN A 48 -0.79 17.42 11.75
CA ASN A 48 0.29 18.33 11.38
C ASN A 48 -0.22 19.47 10.48
N ASN A 49 0.65 20.10 9.69
CA ASN A 49 0.26 21.18 8.78
C ASN A 49 -0.44 20.68 7.51
N VAL A 50 -0.74 19.38 7.40
CA VAL A 50 -1.54 18.80 6.33
C VAL A 50 -2.90 18.37 6.88
N ARG A 51 -3.95 18.53 6.07
CA ARG A 51 -5.21 17.79 6.23
C ARG A 51 -5.44 16.95 4.99
N ALA A 52 -5.45 15.64 5.16
CA ALA A 52 -5.61 14.67 4.07
C ALA A 52 -6.81 13.75 4.32
N ARG A 53 -7.67 13.58 3.32
CA ARG A 53 -8.84 12.68 3.37
C ARG A 53 -8.43 11.28 2.93
N ILE A 54 -8.72 10.27 3.76
CA ILE A 54 -8.31 8.90 3.59
C ILE A 54 -9.54 8.01 3.42
N PHE A 55 -9.47 7.02 2.53
CA PHE A 55 -10.52 6.03 2.28
C PHE A 55 -9.97 4.61 2.43
N ASN A 56 -10.86 3.63 2.56
CA ASN A 56 -10.55 2.21 2.72
C ASN A 56 -10.74 1.38 1.43
N ASN A 57 -10.59 2.04 0.26
CA ASN A 57 -10.80 1.43 -1.05
C ASN A 57 -9.54 1.55 -1.95
N GLY A 58 -8.37 1.79 -1.37
CA GLY A 58 -7.12 1.96 -2.12
C GLY A 58 -6.95 3.34 -2.79
N ASN A 59 -7.96 4.21 -2.73
CA ASN A 59 -7.89 5.60 -3.19
C ASN A 59 -7.64 6.56 -2.02
N LEU A 60 -7.08 7.73 -2.32
CA LEU A 60 -6.78 8.81 -1.41
C LEU A 60 -7.32 10.16 -1.93
N PHE A 61 -7.71 11.03 -1.01
CA PHE A 61 -8.04 12.47 -1.21
C PHE A 61 -9.33 12.78 -1.97
N TRP A 62 -9.64 12.09 -3.07
CA TRP A 62 -10.84 12.34 -3.88
C TRP A 62 -11.80 11.14 -3.93
N ARG A 63 -13.05 11.35 -3.53
CA ARG A 63 -14.17 10.42 -3.82
C ARG A 63 -15.39 11.27 -4.17
N GLY A 64 -15.19 12.19 -5.10
CA GLY A 64 -16.08 13.33 -5.34
C GLY A 64 -15.78 14.52 -4.41
N SER A 65 -16.64 15.54 -4.46
CA SER A 65 -16.44 16.79 -3.74
C SER A 65 -16.74 16.67 -2.23
N PRO A 66 -15.95 17.33 -1.36
CA PRO A 66 -14.67 17.98 -1.65
C PRO A 66 -13.53 16.96 -1.74
N TYR A 67 -12.53 17.22 -2.59
CA TYR A 67 -11.23 16.56 -2.45
C TYR A 67 -10.39 17.29 -1.42
N VAL A 68 -9.54 16.57 -0.68
CA VAL A 68 -8.81 17.14 0.45
C VAL A 68 -7.41 16.54 0.58
N TYR A 69 -6.43 17.33 0.15
CA TYR A 69 -5.03 17.27 0.56
C TYR A 69 -4.54 18.72 0.69
N ASN A 70 -4.86 19.34 1.82
CA ASN A 70 -4.63 20.76 2.04
C ASN A 70 -3.40 20.97 2.91
N VAL A 71 -2.43 21.70 2.38
CA VAL A 71 -1.23 22.19 3.05
C VAL A 71 -1.05 23.65 2.65
N PRO A 72 -0.81 24.62 3.56
CA PRO A 72 -1.00 24.49 4.99
C PRO A 72 -2.47 24.20 5.34
N LYS A 73 -2.67 23.41 6.39
CA LYS A 73 -3.97 23.00 6.90
C LYS A 73 -4.82 24.22 7.27
N GLY A 74 -6.06 24.24 6.80
CA GLY A 74 -6.99 25.37 6.93
C GLY A 74 -6.86 26.41 5.82
N GLY A 75 -5.89 26.24 4.91
CA GLY A 75 -5.79 27.01 3.67
C GLY A 75 -6.86 26.61 2.64
N ARG A 76 -6.82 27.29 1.49
CA ARG A 76 -7.71 27.01 0.36
C ARG A 76 -7.08 26.04 -0.64
N ALA A 77 -5.79 26.21 -0.89
CA ALA A 77 -5.04 25.43 -1.85
C ALA A 77 -4.94 23.96 -1.45
N GLN A 78 -5.00 23.10 -2.45
CA GLN A 78 -4.76 21.67 -2.34
C GLN A 78 -3.41 21.40 -3.02
N ALA A 79 -2.64 20.42 -2.57
CA ALA A 79 -1.42 20.02 -3.29
C ALA A 79 -1.62 18.78 -4.16
N MET A 80 -2.58 17.93 -3.77
CA MET A 80 -2.90 16.70 -4.49
C MET A 80 -4.42 16.61 -4.70
N PHE A 81 -4.85 16.35 -5.93
CA PHE A 81 -6.26 16.14 -6.23
C PHE A 81 -6.69 14.72 -5.85
N ASN A 82 -5.98 13.72 -6.38
CA ASN A 82 -6.30 12.31 -6.16
C ASN A 82 -5.03 11.46 -6.14
N ALA A 83 -5.07 10.33 -5.43
CA ALA A 83 -4.04 9.31 -5.54
C ALA A 83 -4.63 7.91 -5.29
N GLY A 84 -3.94 6.86 -5.72
CA GLY A 84 -4.39 5.49 -5.49
C GLY A 84 -3.31 4.45 -5.67
N ILE A 85 -3.46 3.32 -4.98
CA ILE A 85 -2.52 2.20 -5.09
C ILE A 85 -2.86 1.30 -6.28
N TRP A 86 -1.84 0.96 -7.06
CA TRP A 86 -1.93 -0.02 -8.13
C TRP A 86 -0.98 -1.18 -7.85
N VAL A 87 -1.47 -2.39 -8.08
CA VAL A 87 -0.67 -3.62 -7.97
C VAL A 87 -1.02 -4.52 -9.15
N GLY A 88 0.00 -5.06 -9.81
CA GLY A 88 -0.19 -6.00 -10.91
C GLY A 88 0.92 -7.02 -11.03
N GLY A 89 0.61 -8.16 -11.63
CA GLY A 89 1.56 -9.24 -11.86
C GLY A 89 0.89 -10.46 -12.45
N LYS A 90 1.54 -11.61 -12.38
CA LYS A 90 1.04 -12.86 -12.97
C LYS A 90 0.73 -13.89 -11.90
N VAL A 91 -0.43 -14.53 -12.04
CA VAL A 91 -0.83 -15.69 -11.25
C VAL A 91 -1.14 -16.82 -12.22
N ASP A 92 -0.37 -17.91 -12.14
CA ASP A 92 -0.42 -19.01 -13.11
C ASP A 92 -0.22 -18.52 -14.57
N GLY A 93 0.74 -17.59 -14.74
CA GLY A 93 1.06 -16.96 -16.04
C GLY A 93 0.02 -15.95 -16.54
N GLN A 94 -1.14 -15.81 -15.89
CA GLN A 94 -2.19 -14.87 -16.27
C GLN A 94 -2.01 -13.53 -15.57
N LEU A 95 -2.08 -12.43 -16.34
CA LEU A 95 -2.05 -11.07 -15.79
C LEU A 95 -3.25 -10.83 -14.87
N ARG A 96 -2.97 -10.27 -13.69
CA ARG A 96 -3.96 -9.77 -12.74
C ARG A 96 -3.53 -8.41 -12.22
N VAL A 97 -4.47 -7.47 -12.13
CA VAL A 97 -4.25 -6.09 -11.73
C VAL A 97 -5.39 -5.63 -10.83
N ALA A 98 -5.04 -5.01 -9.71
CA ALA A 98 -5.93 -4.19 -8.89
C ALA A 98 -5.41 -2.75 -8.93
N ALA A 99 -6.21 -1.82 -9.44
CA ALA A 99 -5.79 -0.44 -9.65
C ALA A 99 -6.89 0.50 -9.18
N ALA A 100 -6.61 1.28 -8.13
CA ALA A 100 -7.53 2.29 -7.63
C ALA A 100 -7.37 3.61 -8.41
N GLN A 101 -8.41 4.00 -9.16
CA GLN A 101 -8.42 5.23 -9.95
C GLN A 101 -9.85 5.72 -10.23
N TYR A 102 -10.14 7.00 -9.99
CA TYR A 102 -11.37 7.74 -10.35
C TYR A 102 -12.70 6.97 -10.27
N GLY A 103 -13.02 6.40 -9.10
CA GLY A 103 -14.29 5.67 -8.91
C GLY A 103 -14.21 4.18 -9.19
N ASN A 104 -13.14 3.72 -9.83
CA ASN A 104 -12.85 2.31 -10.04
C ASN A 104 -11.71 1.87 -9.13
N TYR A 105 -12.07 1.31 -7.98
CA TYR A 105 -11.14 1.21 -6.86
C TYR A 105 -10.48 -0.16 -6.72
N GLN A 106 -11.12 -1.23 -7.18
CA GLN A 106 -10.63 -2.63 -7.09
C GLN A 106 -10.24 -3.13 -5.70
N PHE A 107 -10.58 -2.41 -4.64
CA PHE A 107 -10.43 -2.84 -3.26
C PHE A 107 -11.74 -2.66 -2.49
N TRP A 108 -12.01 -3.62 -1.60
CA TRP A 108 -13.16 -3.70 -0.71
C TRP A 108 -12.70 -3.78 0.73
N ALA A 109 -13.54 -3.33 1.66
CA ALA A 109 -13.22 -3.34 3.08
C ALA A 109 -13.08 -4.77 3.61
N GLY A 110 -12.18 -4.97 4.56
CA GLY A 110 -12.10 -6.20 5.34
C GLY A 110 -11.02 -7.19 4.92
N PRO A 111 -10.78 -8.19 5.77
CA PRO A 111 -9.76 -9.23 5.60
C PRO A 111 -10.17 -10.28 4.56
N LEU A 112 -9.20 -11.08 4.14
CA LEU A 112 -9.42 -12.39 3.53
C LEU A 112 -9.19 -13.49 4.56
N ASP A 113 -9.96 -14.58 4.47
CA ASP A 113 -9.69 -15.78 5.25
C ASP A 113 -8.41 -16.51 4.77
N GLU A 114 -8.03 -17.58 5.47
CA GLU A 114 -6.83 -18.36 5.14
C GLU A 114 -6.85 -19.02 3.74
N TYR A 115 -8.04 -19.13 3.12
CA TYR A 115 -8.24 -19.64 1.76
C TYR A 115 -8.39 -18.51 0.73
N GLY A 116 -8.32 -17.25 1.19
CA GLY A 116 -8.45 -16.06 0.37
C GLY A 116 -9.90 -15.73 -0.01
N GLY A 117 -10.88 -16.19 0.77
CA GLY A 117 -12.28 -15.82 0.69
C GLY A 117 -12.53 -14.47 1.39
N PRO A 118 -13.25 -13.53 0.76
CA PRO A 118 -13.62 -12.26 1.41
C PRO A 118 -14.78 -12.47 2.40
N PRO A 119 -15.09 -11.47 3.25
CA PRO A 119 -16.24 -11.50 4.13
C PRO A 119 -17.54 -11.55 3.31
N ALA A 120 -18.59 -12.16 3.88
CA ALA A 120 -19.90 -12.17 3.24
C ALA A 120 -20.51 -10.76 3.17
N ASP A 121 -20.23 -9.93 4.18
CA ASP A 121 -20.59 -8.52 4.25
C ASP A 121 -19.33 -7.71 4.60
N CYS A 122 -18.84 -6.93 3.65
CA CYS A 122 -17.66 -6.08 3.86
C CYS A 122 -17.98 -4.81 4.67
N SER A 123 -19.26 -4.44 4.82
CA SER A 123 -19.63 -3.20 5.52
C SER A 123 -19.31 -3.23 7.02
N ASP A 124 -19.17 -4.43 7.61
CA ASP A 124 -18.68 -4.61 8.97
C ASP A 124 -17.25 -4.10 9.16
N PHE A 125 -16.48 -3.99 8.07
CA PHE A 125 -15.08 -3.56 8.06
C PHE A 125 -14.88 -2.16 7.45
N ASP A 126 -15.95 -1.39 7.26
CA ASP A 126 -15.87 -0.08 6.60
C ASP A 126 -15.22 1.02 7.47
N ARG A 127 -14.80 0.70 8.69
CA ARG A 127 -14.20 1.67 9.62
C ARG A 127 -12.71 1.85 9.36
N LEU A 128 -12.26 3.11 9.39
CA LEU A 128 -10.86 3.46 9.54
C LEU A 128 -10.64 3.89 11.00
N TYR A 129 -9.63 3.34 11.67
CA TYR A 129 -9.38 3.56 13.08
C TYR A 129 -8.32 4.65 13.26
N LYS A 130 -8.71 5.82 13.77
CA LYS A 130 -7.81 6.95 14.01
C LYS A 130 -7.43 7.03 15.48
N VAL A 131 -6.13 6.89 15.76
CA VAL A 131 -5.55 7.01 17.11
C VAL A 131 -4.37 7.97 17.07
N SER A 132 -4.28 8.84 18.07
CA SER A 132 -3.17 9.76 18.29
C SER A 132 -2.41 9.43 19.57
N ILE A 133 -1.20 9.96 19.69
CA ILE A 133 -0.42 9.85 20.92
C ILE A 133 -1.13 10.52 22.11
N ASP A 134 -1.92 11.57 21.85
CA ASP A 134 -2.73 12.24 22.88
C ASP A 134 -3.83 11.31 23.39
N ASP A 135 -4.49 10.52 22.53
CA ASP A 135 -5.53 9.56 22.95
C ASP A 135 -4.95 8.50 23.91
N ILE A 136 -3.72 8.05 23.62
CA ILE A 136 -3.01 7.08 24.47
C ILE A 136 -2.64 7.73 25.80
N GLN A 137 -2.06 8.95 25.77
CA GLN A 137 -1.67 9.67 26.98
C GLN A 137 -2.86 10.03 27.88
N ASP A 138 -3.99 10.43 27.30
CA ASP A 138 -5.22 10.74 28.02
C ASP A 138 -5.79 9.49 28.70
N TYR A 139 -5.75 8.35 28.01
CA TYR A 139 -6.13 7.06 28.61
C TYR A 139 -5.23 6.72 29.80
N GLU A 140 -3.91 6.87 29.69
CA GLU A 140 -2.99 6.59 30.79
C GLU A 140 -3.20 7.52 31.99
N ALA A 141 -3.43 8.81 31.72
CA ALA A 141 -3.57 9.81 32.76
C ALA A 141 -4.93 9.77 33.46
N THR A 142 -6.00 9.40 32.75
CA THR A 142 -7.37 9.62 33.22
C THR A 142 -8.33 8.44 33.03
N GLY A 143 -7.96 7.45 32.22
CA GLY A 143 -8.83 6.35 31.78
C GLY A 143 -9.86 6.77 30.72
N VAL A 144 -9.82 8.01 30.23
CA VAL A 144 -10.67 8.45 29.11
C VAL A 144 -10.25 7.73 27.85
N ILE A 145 -11.23 7.18 27.13
CA ILE A 145 -10.98 6.32 25.98
C ILE A 145 -11.81 6.78 24.78
N THR A 146 -11.17 6.97 23.63
CA THR A 146 -11.87 7.25 22.37
C THR A 146 -12.47 5.98 21.77
N PRO A 147 -13.50 6.09 20.90
CA PRO A 147 -14.05 4.92 20.24
C PRO A 147 -13.04 4.13 19.41
N ASP A 148 -12.12 4.79 18.71
CA ASP A 148 -11.12 4.12 17.87
C ASP A 148 -10.03 3.45 18.70
N LEU A 149 -9.63 4.05 19.83
CA LEU A 149 -8.70 3.43 20.77
C LEU A 149 -9.33 2.20 21.46
N ARG A 150 -10.59 2.28 21.87
CA ARG A 150 -11.32 1.14 22.48
C ARG A 150 -11.49 -0.04 21.55
N ASP A 151 -11.84 0.26 20.30
CA ASP A 151 -12.20 -0.76 19.33
C ASP A 151 -11.01 -1.10 18.40
N TRP A 152 -9.78 -0.69 18.77
CA TRP A 152 -8.58 -0.91 17.95
C TRP A 152 -8.45 -2.38 17.57
N PRO A 153 -8.42 -2.73 16.27
CA PRO A 153 -8.75 -4.08 15.82
C PRO A 153 -7.49 -4.95 15.76
N THR A 154 -6.84 -5.18 16.90
CA THR A 154 -5.63 -6.02 16.99
C THR A 154 -5.83 -7.37 16.32
N GLY A 155 -7.01 -7.97 16.48
CA GLY A 155 -7.40 -9.23 15.87
C GLY A 155 -7.40 -9.26 14.35
N LEU A 156 -7.57 -8.11 13.69
CA LEU A 156 -7.46 -7.98 12.23
C LEU A 156 -6.02 -7.75 11.76
N GLY A 157 -5.08 -7.51 12.67
CA GLY A 157 -3.68 -7.22 12.37
C GLY A 157 -3.29 -5.76 12.57
N ALA A 158 -4.13 -4.93 13.20
CA ALA A 158 -3.71 -3.58 13.55
C ALA A 158 -2.50 -3.64 14.51
N PRO A 159 -1.41 -2.88 14.25
CA PRO A 159 -0.21 -2.93 15.06
C PRO A 159 -0.51 -2.62 16.53
N THR A 160 -0.10 -3.52 17.42
CA THR A 160 -0.37 -3.44 18.86
C THR A 160 0.85 -3.94 19.61
N TYR A 161 1.36 -3.13 20.53
CA TYR A 161 2.39 -3.52 21.48
C TYR A 161 1.82 -4.48 22.51
N ALA A 162 2.57 -5.54 22.76
CA ALA A 162 2.32 -6.46 23.86
C ALA A 162 2.52 -5.74 25.22
N PRO A 163 1.84 -6.20 26.28
CA PRO A 163 2.10 -5.69 27.62
C PRO A 163 3.50 -6.10 28.09
N PRO A 164 4.34 -5.17 28.56
CA PRO A 164 5.64 -5.51 29.11
C PRO A 164 5.50 -6.43 30.34
N GLY A 165 6.43 -7.37 30.51
CA GLY A 165 6.48 -8.27 31.66
C GLY A 165 5.54 -9.47 31.58
N ASN A 166 5.01 -9.82 30.39
CA ASN A 166 4.01 -10.88 30.27
C ASN A 166 4.57 -12.30 30.14
N GLU A 167 5.90 -12.44 29.99
CA GLU A 167 6.62 -13.72 29.82
C GLU A 167 6.16 -14.53 28.59
N VAL A 168 5.68 -13.85 27.54
CA VAL A 168 5.25 -14.44 26.26
C VAL A 168 6.19 -14.01 25.13
N ASP A 169 6.33 -14.89 24.14
CA ASP A 169 6.89 -14.60 22.80
C ASP A 169 5.66 -14.26 21.91
N ASP A 170 5.32 -12.98 21.88
CA ASP A 170 4.14 -12.40 21.24
C ASP A 170 4.30 -12.23 19.72
N ASP A 171 5.53 -12.09 19.22
CA ASP A 171 5.83 -11.95 17.79
C ASP A 171 6.29 -13.26 17.10
N GLY A 172 6.70 -14.25 17.89
CA GLY A 172 7.10 -15.58 17.45
C GLY A 172 8.55 -15.67 16.96
N ASP A 173 9.41 -14.70 17.27
CA ASP A 173 10.82 -14.71 16.89
C ASP A 173 11.70 -15.60 17.79
N GLY A 174 11.15 -16.05 18.92
CA GLY A 174 11.80 -16.94 19.89
C GLY A 174 12.44 -16.23 21.08
N GLU A 175 12.40 -14.91 21.14
CA GLU A 175 12.70 -14.11 22.31
C GLU A 175 11.41 -13.85 23.12
N ILE A 176 11.55 -13.57 24.42
CA ILE A 176 10.40 -13.40 25.33
C ILE A 176 10.44 -12.00 25.91
N ASP A 177 9.31 -11.29 25.87
CA ASP A 177 9.10 -9.99 26.51
C ASP A 177 10.14 -8.95 26.07
N GLU A 178 10.31 -8.80 24.76
CA GLU A 178 11.18 -7.76 24.23
C GLU A 178 10.50 -6.38 24.41
N SER A 179 11.30 -5.39 24.85
CA SER A 179 10.80 -4.03 24.95
C SER A 179 10.35 -3.49 23.59
N GLY A 180 9.04 -3.32 23.43
CA GLY A 180 8.45 -2.82 22.18
C GLY A 180 7.99 -3.91 21.23
N GLU A 181 7.90 -5.15 21.71
CA GLU A 181 7.36 -6.29 20.97
C GLU A 181 5.91 -6.05 20.52
N THR A 182 5.62 -6.45 19.29
CA THR A 182 4.28 -6.32 18.70
C THR A 182 3.59 -7.67 18.58
N ILE A 183 2.29 -7.71 18.87
CA ILE A 183 1.53 -8.95 18.85
C ILE A 183 1.33 -9.44 17.40
N PHE A 184 1.85 -10.62 17.07
CA PHE A 184 1.66 -11.26 15.78
C PHE A 184 0.47 -12.24 15.77
N VAL A 185 -0.70 -11.76 15.35
CA VAL A 185 -1.94 -12.57 15.34
C VAL A 185 -2.25 -13.26 14.00
N LEU A 186 -1.53 -12.93 12.91
CA LEU A 186 -1.92 -13.35 11.56
C LEU A 186 -1.61 -14.82 11.24
N ASN A 187 -0.92 -15.51 12.14
CA ASN A 187 -0.71 -16.95 12.12
C ASN A 187 -1.95 -17.75 12.58
N GLN A 188 -2.93 -17.11 13.22
CA GLN A 188 -4.18 -17.74 13.67
C GLN A 188 -5.30 -17.64 12.63
N PRO A 189 -6.22 -18.63 12.56
CA PRO A 189 -7.39 -18.58 11.68
C PRO A 189 -8.22 -17.31 11.92
N LEU A 190 -8.70 -16.67 10.85
CA LEU A 190 -9.43 -15.40 10.95
C LEU A 190 -10.64 -15.52 11.90
N SER A 191 -11.37 -16.64 11.82
CA SER A 191 -12.54 -16.92 12.67
C SER A 191 -12.28 -16.91 14.17
N GLN A 192 -11.03 -17.06 14.62
CA GLN A 192 -10.66 -17.05 16.03
C GLN A 192 -10.24 -15.67 16.54
N ARG A 193 -9.91 -14.75 15.62
CA ARG A 193 -9.33 -13.45 15.95
C ARG A 193 -10.12 -12.25 15.43
N VAL A 194 -11.07 -12.45 14.51
CA VAL A 194 -11.79 -11.35 13.82
C VAL A 194 -12.42 -10.33 14.79
N ASP A 195 -12.93 -10.80 15.94
CA ASP A 195 -13.59 -9.96 16.95
C ASP A 195 -12.63 -9.45 18.05
N ARG A 196 -11.35 -9.82 18.01
CA ARG A 196 -10.37 -9.40 19.03
C ARG A 196 -10.04 -7.92 18.85
N VAL A 197 -10.43 -7.12 19.82
CA VAL A 197 -9.95 -5.75 19.99
C VAL A 197 -8.78 -5.71 20.97
N ILE A 198 -8.14 -4.55 21.08
CA ILE A 198 -7.05 -4.30 22.02
C ILE A 198 -7.46 -4.52 23.49
N ASP A 199 -6.58 -5.12 24.29
CA ASP A 199 -6.73 -5.23 25.75
C ASP A 199 -5.94 -4.15 26.50
N LEU A 200 -6.48 -2.93 26.53
CA LEU A 200 -5.86 -1.80 27.23
C LEU A 200 -5.70 -2.05 28.73
N ALA A 201 -6.66 -2.76 29.35
CA ALA A 201 -6.62 -3.07 30.78
C ALA A 201 -5.57 -4.13 31.11
N GLY A 202 -5.32 -5.05 30.18
CA GLY A 202 -4.22 -6.01 30.20
C GLY A 202 -2.85 -5.40 29.89
N GLY A 203 -2.79 -4.15 29.45
CA GLY A 203 -1.55 -3.40 29.21
C GLY A 203 -1.15 -3.29 27.73
N GLU A 204 -1.94 -3.82 26.79
CA GLU A 204 -1.69 -3.63 25.36
C GLU A 204 -1.80 -2.16 24.96
N ARG A 205 -1.01 -1.71 23.98
CA ARG A 205 -1.11 -0.34 23.44
C ARG A 205 -1.06 -0.35 21.91
N PRO A 206 -1.80 0.52 21.21
CA PRO A 206 -1.64 0.62 19.76
C PRO A 206 -0.20 0.98 19.42
N ALA A 207 0.42 0.22 18.51
CA ALA A 207 1.77 0.49 18.01
C ALA A 207 1.70 1.48 16.84
N ILE A 208 1.21 2.70 17.12
CA ILE A 208 1.02 3.74 16.10
C ILE A 208 2.35 4.28 15.58
N LEU A 209 2.36 4.66 14.32
CA LEU A 209 3.42 5.44 13.70
C LEU A 209 3.10 6.94 13.82
N GLY A 210 4.12 7.77 13.97
CA GLY A 210 3.95 9.21 14.13
C GLY A 210 3.18 9.61 15.39
N ASP A 211 2.59 10.80 15.37
CA ASP A 211 1.78 11.33 16.46
C ASP A 211 0.28 11.11 16.25
N GLN A 212 -0.10 10.71 15.03
CA GLN A 212 -1.45 10.25 14.67
C GLN A 212 -1.32 9.21 13.56
N SER A 213 -1.99 8.08 13.75
CA SER A 213 -2.13 7.01 12.77
C SER A 213 -3.60 6.73 12.48
N ILE A 214 -3.88 6.39 11.23
CA ILE A 214 -5.16 5.86 10.78
C ILE A 214 -4.87 4.49 10.19
N TRP A 215 -5.48 3.44 10.76
CA TRP A 215 -5.32 2.07 10.28
C TRP A 215 -6.62 1.54 9.65
N TRP A 216 -6.49 0.78 8.58
CA TRP A 216 -7.59 0.05 7.97
C TRP A 216 -7.11 -1.20 7.23
N ILE A 217 -8.06 -2.08 6.91
CA ILE A 217 -7.84 -3.31 6.17
C ILE A 217 -8.76 -3.37 4.96
N MET A 218 -8.22 -3.81 3.83
CA MET A 218 -8.95 -3.97 2.57
C MET A 218 -8.45 -5.18 1.79
N ASN A 219 -9.19 -5.61 0.77
CA ASN A 219 -8.83 -6.72 -0.09
C ASN A 219 -9.33 -6.52 -1.52
N ASP A 220 -8.72 -7.19 -2.49
CA ASP A 220 -9.12 -7.08 -3.90
C ASP A 220 -10.11 -8.15 -4.38
N ARG A 221 -10.63 -9.01 -3.48
CA ARG A 221 -11.55 -10.12 -3.80
C ARG A 221 -12.99 -9.89 -3.38
N GLY A 222 -13.29 -8.77 -2.72
CA GLY A 222 -14.64 -8.46 -2.24
C GLY A 222 -15.69 -8.41 -3.35
N ASN A 223 -15.31 -8.14 -4.59
CA ASN A 223 -16.18 -8.28 -5.77
C ASN A 223 -15.36 -8.44 -7.06
N GLU A 224 -16.04 -8.56 -8.19
CA GLU A 224 -15.43 -8.60 -9.52
C GLU A 224 -14.76 -7.27 -9.89
N HIS A 225 -13.65 -7.34 -10.64
CA HIS A 225 -12.99 -6.14 -11.14
C HIS A 225 -13.65 -5.65 -12.42
N ASN A 226 -14.15 -4.41 -12.40
CA ASN A 226 -14.90 -3.82 -13.51
C ASN A 226 -14.03 -2.93 -14.43
N GLY A 227 -12.74 -2.75 -14.13
CA GLY A 227 -11.76 -2.06 -14.97
C GLY A 227 -10.50 -1.66 -14.20
N PRO A 228 -9.30 -2.17 -14.50
CA PRO A 228 -8.96 -3.20 -15.49
C PRO A 228 -9.66 -4.54 -15.24
N SER A 229 -10.27 -5.14 -16.27
CA SER A 229 -11.08 -6.37 -16.13
C SER A 229 -10.23 -7.65 -16.09
N THR A 230 -9.52 -7.87 -14.98
CA THR A 230 -8.87 -9.16 -14.68
C THR A 230 -9.52 -9.85 -13.48
N PRO A 231 -9.40 -11.18 -13.33
CA PRO A 231 -9.76 -11.82 -12.07
C PRO A 231 -8.95 -11.20 -10.91
N PRO A 232 -9.54 -11.06 -9.71
CA PRO A 232 -8.81 -10.64 -8.53
C PRO A 232 -7.51 -11.41 -8.26
N ILE A 233 -6.51 -10.72 -7.77
CA ILE A 233 -5.20 -11.23 -7.37
C ILE A 233 -5.38 -12.16 -6.15
N GLY A 234 -6.10 -11.69 -5.13
CA GLY A 234 -6.13 -12.28 -3.78
C GLY A 234 -5.20 -11.60 -2.81
N LEU A 235 -5.17 -10.28 -2.85
CA LEU A 235 -4.43 -9.45 -1.92
C LEU A 235 -5.36 -9.01 -0.78
N GLU A 236 -4.92 -9.24 0.44
CA GLU A 236 -5.31 -8.49 1.62
C GLU A 236 -4.25 -7.41 1.85
N VAL A 237 -4.67 -6.20 2.20
CA VAL A 237 -3.78 -5.05 2.41
C VAL A 237 -4.08 -4.44 3.76
N HIS A 238 -3.08 -4.40 4.63
CA HIS A 238 -3.15 -3.67 5.89
C HIS A 238 -2.49 -2.31 5.65
N ALA A 239 -3.25 -1.24 5.85
CA ALA A 239 -2.85 0.08 5.45
C ALA A 239 -2.82 1.02 6.66
N THR A 240 -1.78 1.84 6.73
CA THR A 240 -1.59 2.85 7.76
C THR A 240 -1.26 4.19 7.12
N ALA A 241 -2.04 5.23 7.41
CA ALA A 241 -1.69 6.61 7.12
C ALA A 241 -1.25 7.29 8.42
N PHE A 242 -0.11 7.97 8.43
CA PHE A 242 0.42 8.61 9.63
C PHE A 242 1.13 9.93 9.38
N ALA A 243 1.25 10.75 10.42
CA ALA A 243 1.90 12.05 10.36
C ALA A 243 2.52 12.42 11.71
N PHE A 244 3.49 13.32 11.67
CA PHE A 244 4.19 13.84 12.85
C PHE A 244 3.80 15.29 13.10
N ARG A 245 3.45 15.61 14.35
CA ARG A 245 3.18 16.96 14.84
C ARG A 245 4.51 17.69 15.08
N THR A 246 5.19 18.00 13.98
CA THR A 246 6.47 18.72 13.98
C THR A 246 6.42 19.92 13.03
N ALA A 247 7.40 20.82 13.15
CA ALA A 247 7.60 21.92 12.22
C ALA A 247 8.49 21.50 11.04
N GLY A 248 8.56 22.35 10.01
CA GLY A 248 9.38 22.10 8.82
C GLY A 248 8.79 21.04 7.89
N ASP A 249 9.63 20.45 7.05
CA ASP A 249 9.20 19.63 5.91
C ASP A 249 8.41 18.38 6.33
N ILE A 250 8.82 17.70 7.41
CA ILE A 250 8.08 16.55 7.97
C ILE A 250 6.69 16.98 8.47
N GLY A 251 6.57 18.22 8.98
CA GLY A 251 5.30 18.81 9.38
C GLY A 251 4.34 19.10 8.23
N ASN A 252 4.87 19.15 7.00
CA ASN A 252 4.14 19.39 5.75
C ASN A 252 3.96 18.10 4.92
N ALA A 253 4.31 16.93 5.47
CA ALA A 253 4.22 15.64 4.80
C ALA A 253 3.24 14.68 5.49
N THR A 254 2.68 13.75 4.73
CA THR A 254 1.96 12.58 5.25
C THR A 254 2.63 11.31 4.75
N PHE A 255 2.49 10.23 5.51
CA PHE A 255 3.16 8.98 5.23
C PHE A 255 2.14 7.85 5.12
N TYR A 256 2.41 6.90 4.24
CA TYR A 256 1.52 5.78 3.95
C TYR A 256 2.33 4.48 3.94
N LYS A 257 1.88 3.51 4.73
CA LYS A 257 2.41 2.15 4.77
C LYS A 257 1.35 1.19 4.27
N TYR A 258 1.72 0.32 3.32
CA TYR A 258 0.85 -0.74 2.80
C TYR A 258 1.56 -2.08 2.96
N ASP A 259 1.07 -2.92 3.86
CA ASP A 259 1.54 -4.28 4.05
C ASP A 259 0.65 -5.22 3.23
N PHE A 260 1.24 -5.84 2.19
CA PHE A 260 0.51 -6.68 1.24
C PHE A 260 0.60 -8.15 1.63
N HIS A 261 -0.55 -8.78 1.88
CA HIS A 261 -0.69 -10.18 2.23
C HIS A 261 -1.33 -10.95 1.07
N TYR A 262 -0.54 -11.79 0.40
CA TYR A 262 -1.03 -12.62 -0.70
C TYR A 262 -1.71 -13.90 -0.20
N ARG A 263 -3.01 -14.05 -0.50
CA ARG A 263 -3.86 -15.20 -0.14
C ARG A 263 -4.31 -15.96 -1.40
N GLY A 264 -3.34 -16.41 -2.20
CA GLY A 264 -3.59 -17.19 -3.41
C GLY A 264 -2.87 -18.53 -3.42
N SER A 265 -3.38 -19.45 -4.24
CA SER A 265 -2.89 -20.83 -4.33
C SER A 265 -1.73 -21.03 -5.32
N TRP A 266 -1.39 -20.00 -6.09
CA TRP A 266 -0.34 -20.04 -7.11
C TRP A 266 0.67 -18.92 -6.84
N PRO A 267 1.95 -19.08 -7.20
CA PRO A 267 2.90 -17.99 -7.08
C PRO A 267 2.41 -16.71 -7.80
N PHE A 268 2.51 -15.57 -7.11
CA PHE A 268 2.32 -14.25 -7.69
C PHE A 268 3.68 -13.72 -8.13
N THR A 269 3.92 -13.69 -9.44
CA THR A 269 5.24 -13.38 -10.04
C THR A 269 5.18 -12.14 -10.91
N ASP A 270 6.33 -11.58 -11.27
CA ASP A 270 6.45 -10.35 -12.07
C ASP A 270 5.61 -9.20 -11.48
N VAL A 271 5.68 -9.04 -10.16
CA VAL A 271 4.87 -8.10 -9.40
C VAL A 271 5.43 -6.69 -9.53
N HIS A 272 4.56 -5.74 -9.85
CA HIS A 272 4.84 -4.32 -9.88
C HIS A 272 3.78 -3.58 -9.06
N MET A 273 4.21 -2.52 -8.41
CA MET A 273 3.37 -1.64 -7.60
C MET A 273 3.61 -0.20 -8.05
N ALA A 274 2.57 0.62 -8.03
CA ALA A 274 2.69 2.05 -8.29
C ALA A 274 1.69 2.84 -7.46
N ILE A 275 1.98 4.13 -7.35
CA ILE A 275 1.03 5.13 -6.90
C ILE A 275 0.56 5.86 -8.14
N PHE A 276 -0.72 5.77 -8.44
CA PHE A 276 -1.37 6.73 -9.31
C PHE A 276 -1.50 8.05 -8.57
N SER A 277 -1.20 9.14 -9.26
CA SER A 277 -1.34 10.50 -8.74
C SER A 277 -1.98 11.39 -9.80
N ASP A 278 -2.92 12.21 -9.34
CA ASP A 278 -3.44 13.38 -10.03
C ASP A 278 -3.10 14.59 -9.16
N ALA A 279 -2.08 15.32 -9.58
CA ALA A 279 -1.61 16.49 -8.84
C ALA A 279 -2.28 17.74 -9.39
N ASP A 280 -3.00 18.43 -8.51
CA ASP A 280 -3.48 19.79 -8.72
C ASP A 280 -2.84 20.64 -7.62
N LEU A 281 -1.66 21.22 -7.89
CA LEU A 281 -0.90 22.02 -6.94
C LEU A 281 -1.42 23.46 -6.96
N GLY A 282 -2.51 23.67 -6.22
CA GLY A 282 -3.23 24.92 -6.21
C GLY A 282 -4.02 25.09 -7.51
N ASN A 283 -3.60 26.00 -8.39
CA ASN A 283 -4.17 26.13 -9.72
C ASN A 283 -3.67 25.02 -10.65
N PHE A 284 -4.54 24.07 -10.98
CA PHE A 284 -4.21 22.96 -11.87
C PHE A 284 -3.78 23.35 -13.31
N GLN A 285 -3.93 24.63 -13.69
CA GLN A 285 -3.70 25.07 -15.08
C GLN A 285 -2.23 25.22 -15.46
N ASP A 286 -1.34 25.28 -14.49
CA ASP A 286 0.08 25.56 -14.68
C ASP A 286 1.00 24.56 -13.96
N ASP A 287 0.48 23.38 -13.64
CA ASP A 287 1.23 22.30 -13.01
C ASP A 287 2.16 21.59 -14.00
N TRP A 288 3.44 21.58 -13.67
CA TRP A 288 4.49 20.83 -14.34
C TRP A 288 4.95 19.70 -13.44
N ILE A 289 5.42 18.62 -14.04
CA ILE A 289 5.80 17.41 -13.32
C ILE A 289 7.16 16.87 -13.78
N GLY A 290 7.81 16.12 -12.90
CA GLY A 290 9.19 15.69 -13.10
C GLY A 290 9.56 14.53 -12.21
N SER A 291 10.73 13.95 -12.49
CA SER A 291 11.29 12.90 -11.65
C SER A 291 12.78 13.12 -11.35
N ASP A 292 13.17 12.85 -10.11
CA ASP A 292 14.56 12.74 -9.71
C ASP A 292 14.87 11.25 -9.52
N THR A 293 15.63 10.70 -10.46
CA THR A 293 16.00 9.28 -10.46
C THR A 293 17.08 8.92 -9.44
N THR A 294 17.82 9.91 -8.93
CA THR A 294 18.83 9.73 -7.88
C THR A 294 18.18 9.65 -6.51
N LEU A 295 17.20 10.51 -6.25
CA LEU A 295 16.44 10.52 -5.01
C LEU A 295 15.26 9.53 -5.03
N GLY A 296 14.79 9.12 -6.21
CA GLY A 296 13.63 8.23 -6.34
C GLY A 296 12.29 8.95 -6.20
N VAL A 297 12.24 10.25 -6.52
CA VAL A 297 11.10 11.13 -6.26
C VAL A 297 10.39 11.50 -7.56
N GLY A 298 9.05 11.48 -7.54
CA GLY A 298 8.22 12.17 -8.54
C GLY A 298 7.67 13.46 -7.94
N TYR A 299 7.72 14.58 -8.65
CA TYR A 299 7.36 15.89 -8.11
C TYR A 299 6.55 16.75 -9.09
N VAL A 300 5.81 17.71 -8.53
CA VAL A 300 4.99 18.71 -9.23
C VAL A 300 5.41 20.12 -8.76
N TRP A 301 5.40 21.09 -9.68
CA TRP A 301 5.65 22.50 -9.40
C TRP A 301 4.87 23.39 -10.39
N ASN A 302 4.62 24.63 -10.01
CA ASN A 302 4.00 25.63 -10.90
C ASN A 302 4.97 26.13 -11.98
N SER A 303 4.44 26.42 -13.16
CA SER A 303 5.24 26.84 -14.33
C SER A 303 5.99 28.17 -14.14
N ASP A 304 5.54 28.99 -13.20
CA ASP A 304 6.21 30.20 -12.77
C ASP A 304 6.14 30.40 -11.23
N ASN A 305 6.43 31.62 -10.76
CA ASN A 305 6.52 31.92 -9.34
C ASN A 305 5.19 32.50 -8.77
N GLU A 306 4.08 32.41 -9.49
CA GLU A 306 2.77 32.92 -9.08
C GLU A 306 1.68 31.90 -9.40
N ASP A 307 1.15 31.24 -8.37
CA ASP A 307 0.03 30.31 -8.53
C ASP A 307 -1.32 31.04 -8.33
N GLU A 308 -2.05 31.28 -9.43
CA GLU A 308 -3.16 32.23 -9.43
C GLU A 308 -4.54 31.67 -9.03
N GLY A 309 -5.52 32.56 -8.92
CA GLY A 309 -6.91 32.20 -8.68
C GLY A 309 -7.25 32.01 -7.21
N SER A 310 -8.44 31.47 -6.94
CA SER A 310 -8.93 31.28 -5.57
C SER A 310 -8.30 30.08 -4.87
N ASP A 311 -7.80 29.15 -5.66
CA ASP A 311 -7.34 27.84 -5.24
C ASP A 311 -5.81 27.76 -5.29
N GLY A 312 -5.13 28.74 -5.90
CA GLY A 312 -3.68 28.85 -5.96
C GLY A 312 -3.00 29.28 -4.64
N TYR A 313 -1.73 28.94 -4.52
CA TYR A 313 -0.81 29.28 -3.44
C TYR A 313 -0.32 30.74 -3.48
N GLY A 314 -0.49 31.45 -4.61
CA GLY A 314 0.02 32.80 -4.81
C GLY A 314 1.53 32.83 -5.08
N SER A 315 2.19 33.89 -4.61
CA SER A 315 3.61 34.12 -4.89
C SER A 315 4.53 33.11 -4.20
N ALA A 316 5.52 32.60 -4.94
CA ALA A 316 6.47 31.57 -4.52
C ALA A 316 5.76 30.28 -4.05
N PRO A 317 5.01 29.62 -4.94
CA PRO A 317 4.32 28.39 -4.60
C PRO A 317 5.31 27.29 -4.20
N PRO A 318 4.90 26.35 -3.34
CA PRO A 318 5.75 25.21 -2.99
C PRO A 318 5.85 24.23 -4.16
N ALA A 319 6.78 23.27 -4.08
CA ALA A 319 6.68 22.04 -4.85
C ALA A 319 6.09 20.93 -3.97
N ALA A 320 5.45 19.93 -4.57
CA ALA A 320 4.96 18.74 -3.89
C ALA A 320 5.44 17.48 -4.61
N GLY A 321 5.34 16.31 -3.98
CA GLY A 321 5.80 15.08 -4.61
C GLY A 321 5.63 13.82 -3.75
N TYR A 322 6.04 12.71 -4.34
CA TYR A 322 6.00 11.37 -3.78
C TYR A 322 7.39 10.75 -3.74
N ASP A 323 7.66 10.02 -2.65
CA ASP A 323 8.87 9.23 -2.48
C ASP A 323 8.51 7.85 -1.93
N PHE A 324 9.24 6.82 -2.36
CA PHE A 324 9.20 5.48 -1.77
C PHE A 324 10.31 5.32 -0.74
N LEU A 325 10.01 5.71 0.51
CA LEU A 325 10.97 5.61 1.64
C LEU A 325 11.40 4.18 1.95
N GLN A 326 10.55 3.21 1.66
CA GLN A 326 10.85 1.78 1.74
C GLN A 326 10.00 1.04 0.71
N GLY A 327 10.62 0.62 -0.40
CA GLY A 327 9.97 -0.23 -1.38
C GLY A 327 10.16 -1.73 -1.12
N PRO A 328 9.62 -2.57 -2.02
CA PRO A 328 9.75 -4.02 -1.94
C PRO A 328 11.20 -4.49 -1.86
N ILE A 329 11.41 -5.69 -1.33
CA ILE A 329 12.74 -6.29 -1.27
C ILE A 329 12.95 -7.26 -2.43
N VAL A 330 14.16 -7.28 -2.99
CA VAL A 330 14.56 -8.22 -4.04
C VAL A 330 15.83 -8.97 -3.62
N PRO A 331 16.01 -10.24 -4.03
CA PRO A 331 17.23 -10.98 -3.72
C PRO A 331 18.48 -10.23 -4.17
N SER A 332 19.45 -10.10 -3.28
CA SER A 332 20.73 -9.45 -3.51
C SER A 332 21.76 -9.99 -2.53
N LEU A 333 22.51 -11.01 -2.95
CA LEU A 333 23.45 -11.74 -2.09
C LEU A 333 24.51 -10.80 -1.50
N GLY A 334 24.65 -10.82 -0.17
CA GLY A 334 25.60 -9.97 0.57
C GLY A 334 25.08 -8.57 0.93
N ASP A 335 23.88 -8.19 0.47
CA ASP A 335 23.19 -6.99 0.93
C ASP A 335 22.24 -7.32 2.09
N SER A 336 21.69 -6.28 2.72
CA SER A 336 20.60 -6.39 3.69
C SER A 336 19.50 -5.39 3.38
N ALA A 337 18.24 -5.85 3.40
CA ALA A 337 17.06 -5.01 3.23
C ALA A 337 16.38 -4.77 4.58
N ARG A 338 15.59 -3.71 4.66
CA ARG A 338 14.72 -3.44 5.80
C ARG A 338 13.25 -3.66 5.43
N VAL A 339 12.51 -4.38 6.24
CA VAL A 339 11.06 -4.57 6.13
C VAL A 339 10.44 -4.14 7.44
N SER A 340 9.76 -2.99 7.45
CA SER A 340 9.37 -2.32 8.70
C SER A 340 10.58 -2.11 9.63
N THR A 341 10.62 -2.77 10.78
CA THR A 341 11.72 -2.71 11.74
C THR A 341 12.81 -3.75 11.47
N GLU A 342 12.51 -4.79 10.69
CA GLU A 342 13.35 -5.98 10.57
C GLU A 342 14.38 -5.90 9.46
N TRP A 343 15.56 -6.48 9.71
CA TRP A 343 16.61 -6.65 8.71
C TRP A 343 16.56 -8.04 8.08
N VAL A 344 16.52 -8.08 6.76
CA VAL A 344 16.52 -9.33 5.97
C VAL A 344 17.83 -9.42 5.19
N GLN A 345 18.64 -10.42 5.51
CA GLN A 345 19.93 -10.69 4.86
C GLN A 345 19.74 -11.28 3.45
N ASP A 346 20.67 -10.97 2.55
CA ASP A 346 20.69 -11.38 1.14
C ASP A 346 19.55 -10.80 0.29
N PHE A 347 19.04 -9.64 0.72
CA PHE A 347 18.05 -8.85 0.00
C PHE A 347 18.45 -7.36 -0.02
N LYS A 348 17.85 -6.59 -0.92
CA LYS A 348 17.87 -5.11 -0.87
C LYS A 348 16.48 -4.54 -1.12
N ASN A 349 16.17 -3.38 -0.53
CA ASN A 349 15.01 -2.59 -0.93
C ASN A 349 15.23 -1.98 -2.31
N ILE A 350 14.19 -1.91 -3.13
CA ILE A 350 14.19 -1.13 -4.37
C ILE A 350 13.41 0.17 -4.15
N GLY A 351 13.93 1.28 -4.70
CA GLY A 351 13.22 2.56 -4.77
C GLY A 351 12.37 2.67 -6.04
N MET A 352 12.13 3.90 -6.50
CA MET A 352 11.40 4.16 -7.75
C MET A 352 12.12 3.56 -8.97
N THR A 353 11.47 2.62 -9.65
CA THR A 353 12.01 1.95 -10.86
C THR A 353 11.45 2.52 -12.17
N SER A 354 10.42 3.36 -12.08
CA SER A 354 9.82 4.04 -13.24
C SER A 354 9.01 5.25 -12.81
N PHE A 355 8.92 6.25 -13.67
CA PHE A 355 8.02 7.40 -13.56
C PHE A 355 7.40 7.68 -14.93
N LEU A 356 6.08 7.78 -14.98
CA LEU A 356 5.35 7.97 -16.23
C LEU A 356 4.21 8.96 -16.00
N ASP A 357 4.08 9.89 -16.95
CA ASP A 357 3.00 10.86 -17.02
C ASP A 357 2.03 10.50 -18.15
N PRO A 358 0.83 9.99 -17.81
CA PRO A 358 -0.14 9.65 -18.82
C PRO A 358 -0.84 10.91 -19.37
N HIS A 359 -0.72 11.13 -20.68
CA HIS A 359 -1.41 12.22 -21.38
C HIS A 359 -2.92 11.98 -21.45
N PHE A 360 -3.70 13.07 -21.50
CA PHE A 360 -5.12 12.97 -21.81
C PHE A 360 -5.34 12.61 -23.29
N GLY A 361 -6.28 11.69 -23.56
CA GLY A 361 -6.71 11.33 -24.90
C GLY A 361 -6.39 9.89 -25.28
N SER A 362 -6.30 9.62 -26.58
CA SER A 362 -5.97 8.30 -27.12
C SER A 362 -4.59 8.34 -27.78
N CYS A 363 -3.59 7.82 -27.07
CA CYS A 363 -2.19 7.79 -27.50
C CYS A 363 -1.43 6.66 -26.78
N GLU A 364 -0.18 6.43 -27.19
CA GLU A 364 0.67 5.37 -26.65
C GLU A 364 1.11 5.59 -25.19
N VAL A 365 1.06 6.83 -24.69
CA VAL A 365 1.37 7.21 -23.30
C VAL A 365 0.15 7.88 -22.66
N CYS A 366 -1.06 7.45 -23.02
CA CYS A 366 -2.29 8.06 -22.48
C CYS A 366 -2.85 7.28 -21.29
N ALA A 367 -3.78 7.90 -20.55
CA ALA A 367 -4.44 7.30 -19.39
C ALA A 367 -4.84 5.81 -19.64
N PRO A 368 -4.48 4.90 -18.72
CA PRO A 368 -4.65 3.48 -18.96
C PRO A 368 -6.12 3.07 -18.90
N SER A 369 -6.51 2.12 -19.75
CA SER A 369 -7.90 1.66 -19.85
C SER A 369 -8.05 0.15 -19.65
N THR A 370 -7.02 -0.61 -20.02
CA THR A 370 -6.98 -2.07 -19.90
C THR A 370 -6.02 -2.53 -18.80
N ALA A 371 -6.12 -3.80 -18.40
CA ALA A 371 -5.15 -4.38 -17.46
C ALA A 371 -3.72 -4.35 -18.00
N SER A 372 -3.55 -4.53 -19.31
CA SER A 372 -2.25 -4.44 -19.95
C SER A 372 -1.69 -3.03 -19.88
N ASP A 373 -2.52 -2.00 -20.08
CA ASP A 373 -2.11 -0.60 -20.01
C ASP A 373 -1.58 -0.28 -18.61
N HIS A 374 -2.38 -0.55 -17.56
CA HIS A 374 -1.97 -0.34 -16.17
C HIS A 374 -0.67 -1.08 -15.86
N TYR A 375 -0.57 -2.36 -16.24
CA TYR A 375 0.62 -3.17 -16.00
C TYR A 375 1.85 -2.71 -16.80
N ASN A 376 1.67 -2.14 -17.98
CA ASN A 376 2.74 -1.55 -18.77
C ASN A 376 3.21 -0.24 -18.14
N GLN A 377 2.30 0.64 -17.74
CA GLN A 377 2.65 1.92 -17.13
C GLN A 377 3.36 1.77 -15.79
N MET A 378 2.94 0.83 -14.93
CA MET A 378 3.68 0.46 -13.70
C MET A 378 5.13 0.00 -13.95
N ARG A 379 5.49 -0.30 -15.20
CA ARG A 379 6.82 -0.72 -15.63
C ARG A 379 7.56 0.34 -16.44
N GLY A 380 7.04 1.58 -16.49
CA GLY A 380 7.60 2.66 -17.31
C GLY A 380 7.52 2.35 -18.81
N ARG A 381 6.40 1.79 -19.26
CA ARG A 381 6.18 1.42 -20.67
C ARG A 381 4.92 2.07 -21.22
N ARG A 382 4.94 2.28 -22.53
CA ARG A 382 3.77 2.67 -23.33
C ARG A 382 2.66 1.63 -23.19
N ASN A 383 1.43 2.01 -23.50
CA ASN A 383 0.27 1.11 -23.47
C ASN A 383 0.47 -0.13 -24.36
N SER A 384 1.19 -0.01 -25.48
CA SER A 384 1.63 -1.13 -26.33
C SER A 384 2.62 -2.10 -25.68
N GLY A 385 3.28 -1.71 -24.58
CA GLY A 385 4.34 -2.44 -23.90
C GLY A 385 5.75 -2.12 -24.39
N GLU A 386 5.88 -1.27 -25.41
CA GLU A 386 7.18 -0.73 -25.82
C GLU A 386 7.75 0.22 -24.75
N CYS A 387 9.08 0.43 -24.75
CA CYS A 387 9.70 1.40 -23.84
C CYS A 387 9.18 2.81 -24.14
N ILE A 388 9.07 3.65 -23.11
CA ILE A 388 9.00 5.10 -23.33
C ILE A 388 10.37 5.62 -23.79
N THR A 389 10.39 6.75 -24.47
CA THR A 389 11.62 7.34 -25.00
C THR A 389 11.99 8.61 -24.26
N GLU A 390 13.29 8.95 -24.24
CA GLU A 390 13.78 10.15 -23.57
C GLU A 390 13.20 11.43 -24.21
N GLY A 391 12.70 12.34 -23.38
CA GLY A 391 12.21 13.67 -23.77
C GLY A 391 10.79 13.68 -24.36
N GLY A 392 10.30 14.91 -24.60
CA GLY A 392 8.99 15.16 -25.20
C GLY A 392 7.85 14.44 -24.49
N ASN A 393 7.01 13.74 -25.26
CA ASN A 393 5.83 13.03 -24.76
C ASN A 393 6.12 11.56 -24.35
N GLY A 394 7.40 11.14 -24.33
CA GLY A 394 7.77 9.76 -24.02
C GLY A 394 7.52 8.74 -25.15
N TRP A 395 7.22 9.18 -26.38
CA TRP A 395 6.97 8.30 -27.51
C TRP A 395 7.77 8.64 -28.78
N ASP A 396 7.69 9.86 -29.32
CA ASP A 396 8.18 10.20 -30.67
C ASP A 396 9.31 11.24 -30.70
N PHE A 397 9.85 11.59 -29.53
CA PHE A 397 10.90 12.61 -29.41
C PHE A 397 12.31 12.06 -29.65
N SER A 398 12.59 10.84 -29.19
CA SER A 398 13.87 10.14 -29.36
C SER A 398 13.67 8.64 -29.60
N GLU A 399 14.76 7.93 -29.92
CA GLU A 399 14.79 6.46 -29.99
C GLU A 399 15.39 5.84 -28.72
N ASP A 400 15.87 6.66 -27.77
CA ASP A 400 16.55 6.20 -26.58
C ASP A 400 15.53 5.77 -25.53
N CYS A 401 15.51 4.47 -25.22
CA CYS A 401 14.58 3.90 -24.23
C CYS A 401 14.90 4.38 -22.81
N THR A 402 13.87 4.79 -22.08
CA THR A 402 13.92 5.06 -20.64
C THR A 402 12.74 4.41 -19.91
N ALA A 403 12.76 4.46 -18.58
CA ALA A 403 11.62 4.13 -17.71
C ALA A 403 11.15 5.35 -16.90
N TYR A 404 11.77 6.52 -17.12
CA TYR A 404 11.51 7.74 -16.39
C TYR A 404 11.20 8.88 -17.36
N MET A 405 10.02 9.47 -17.25
CA MET A 405 9.68 10.72 -17.91
C MET A 405 10.24 11.91 -17.12
N PHE A 406 10.67 12.93 -17.86
CA PHE A 406 11.15 14.20 -17.31
C PHE A 406 12.21 14.06 -16.19
N PRO A 407 13.29 13.27 -16.41
CA PRO A 407 14.33 13.14 -15.40
C PRO A 407 15.17 14.43 -15.34
N GLY A 408 15.31 15.06 -14.17
CA GLY A 408 16.22 16.19 -14.01
C GLY A 408 15.75 17.29 -13.06
N ASP A 409 16.23 18.51 -13.29
CA ASP A 409 15.90 19.70 -12.49
C ASP A 409 14.67 20.39 -13.11
N PRO A 410 13.65 20.79 -12.31
CA PRO A 410 12.45 21.52 -12.76
C PRO A 410 12.72 22.77 -13.62
N GLY A 411 13.93 23.34 -13.60
CA GLY A 411 14.31 24.49 -14.43
C GLY A 411 14.93 24.18 -15.80
N ALA A 412 15.07 22.91 -16.20
CA ALA A 412 15.93 22.52 -17.32
C ALA A 412 15.25 21.73 -18.46
N SER A 413 13.94 21.49 -18.41
CA SER A 413 13.20 20.72 -19.43
C SER A 413 12.40 21.59 -20.40
#